data_AF-A0A212T3X3-F1
#
_entry.id   AF-A0A212T3X3-F1
#
_cell.length_a   1.000
_cell.length_b   1.000
_cell.length_c   1.000
_cell.angle_alpha   90.00
_cell.angle_beta   90.00
_cell.angle_gamma   90.00
#
_symmetry.space_group_name_H-M   'P 1'
#
loop_
_entity.id
_entity.type
_entity.pdbx_description
1 polymer ?
#
loop_
_entity_poly.entity_id
_entity_poly.type
_entity_poly.pdbx_seq_one_letter_code
_entity_poly.pdbx_strand_id
1 'polypeptide(L)'
;MPSPLRLLVWGTLILAYSYLFFNSLTHAQTLTREWDRPLGNAGENTLNRMRPTTDGGYILGAQTDPESGGDVSEKAYGVIEYWDWVVELDAQGKK
;
A
#
# COMPACT_ATOMS: atom_id res chain seq x y z
N MET A 1 -54.52 -1.14 25.15
CA MET A 1 -53.56 -2.05 24.47
C MET A 1 -53.31 -1.52 23.07
N PRO A 2 -52.06 -1.37 22.61
CA PRO A 2 -51.79 -0.95 21.24
C PRO A 2 -52.29 -2.01 20.23
N SER A 3 -52.79 -1.57 19.08
CA SER A 3 -53.29 -2.47 18.04
C SER A 3 -52.15 -3.32 17.44
N PRO A 4 -52.40 -4.59 17.03
CA PRO A 4 -51.37 -5.48 16.47
C PRO A 4 -50.57 -4.87 15.32
N LEU A 5 -51.22 -4.10 14.44
CA LEU A 5 -50.60 -3.40 13.32
C LEU A 5 -49.56 -2.36 13.75
N ARG A 6 -49.76 -1.69 14.90
CA ARG A 6 -48.81 -0.70 15.41
C ARG A 6 -47.53 -1.35 15.91
N LEU A 7 -47.64 -2.51 16.57
CA LEU A 7 -46.47 -3.26 17.04
C LEU A 7 -45.63 -3.80 15.87
N LEU A 8 -46.29 -4.25 14.80
CA LEU A 8 -45.62 -4.73 13.60
C LEU A 8 -44.81 -3.60 12.93
N VAL A 9 -45.40 -2.41 12.78
CA VAL A 9 -44.72 -1.25 12.19
C VAL A 9 -43.48 -0.86 13.00
N TRP A 10 -43.58 -0.73 14.33
CA TRP A 10 -42.42 -0.40 15.16
C TRP A 10 -41.33 -1.47 15.12
N GLY A 11 -41.71 -2.75 15.11
CA GLY A 11 -40.77 -3.86 14.97
C GLY A 11 -39.98 -3.78 13.67
N THR A 12 -40.66 -3.52 12.53
CA THR A 12 -39.99 -3.38 11.23
C THR A 12 -39.07 -2.16 11.15
N LEU A 13 -39.45 -1.03 11.74
CA LEU A 13 -38.61 0.17 11.76
C LEU A 13 -37.35 0.00 12.61
N ILE A 14 -37.46 -0.68 13.75
CA ILE A 14 -36.31 -1.01 14.61
C ILE A 14 -35.36 -1.94 13.86
N LEU A 15 -35.88 -2.96 13.18
CA LEU A 15 -35.05 -3.89 12.39
C LEU A 15 -34.36 -3.19 11.22
N ALA A 16 -35.06 -2.32 10.48
CA ALA A 16 -34.48 -1.55 9.38
C ALA A 16 -33.39 -0.59 9.86
N TYR A 17 -33.64 0.13 10.95
CA TYR A 17 -32.65 1.02 11.57
C TYR A 17 -31.44 0.25 12.07
N SER A 18 -31.66 -0.88 12.76
CA SER A 18 -30.58 -1.74 13.26
C SER A 18 -29.73 -2.28 12.11
N TYR A 19 -30.36 -2.68 11.00
CA TYR A 19 -29.66 -3.14 9.80
C TYR A 19 -28.82 -2.02 9.15
N LEU A 20 -29.39 -0.82 8.98
CA LEU A 20 -28.66 0.33 8.43
C LEU A 20 -27.48 0.74 9.33
N PHE A 21 -27.70 0.77 10.65
CA PHE A 21 -26.67 1.10 11.64
C PHE A 21 -25.53 0.06 11.63
N PHE A 22 -25.85 -1.24 11.56
CA PHE A 22 -24.83 -2.30 11.52
C PHE A 22 -23.99 -2.26 10.23
N ASN A 23 -24.59 -1.94 9.08
CA ASN A 23 -23.86 -1.76 7.81
C ASN A 23 -22.96 -0.51 7.81
N SER A 24 -23.30 0.52 8.58
CA SER A 24 -22.45 1.72 8.70
C SER A 24 -21.20 1.47 9.56
N LEU A 25 -21.25 0.54 10.51
CA LEU A 25 -20.12 0.16 11.37
C LEU A 25 -19.07 -0.70 10.66
N THR A 26 -19.46 -1.45 9.61
CA THR A 26 -18.55 -2.27 8.80
C THR A 26 -17.72 -1.47 7.79
N HIS A 27 -17.85 -0.14 7.74
CA HIS A 27 -17.04 0.74 6.90
C HIS A 27 -15.89 1.43 7.67
N ALA A 28 -15.55 0.98 8.87
CA ALA A 28 -14.31 1.38 9.51
C ALA A 28 -13.13 1.04 8.56
N GLN A 29 -12.45 2.07 8.05
CA GLN A 29 -11.36 1.91 7.09
C GLN A 29 -10.23 1.12 7.75
N THR A 30 -10.24 -0.19 7.53
CA THR A 30 -9.13 -1.05 7.91
C THR A 30 -8.00 -0.77 6.94
N LEU A 31 -6.88 -0.27 7.46
CA LEU A 31 -5.65 -0.16 6.67
C LEU A 31 -5.27 -1.56 6.17
N THR A 32 -5.52 -1.81 4.90
CA THR A 32 -5.21 -3.08 4.26
C THR A 32 -3.84 -2.96 3.62
N ARG A 33 -2.88 -3.78 4.05
CA ARG A 33 -1.55 -3.85 3.43
C ARG A 33 -1.71 -4.53 2.06
N GLU A 34 -1.50 -3.79 0.97
CA GLU A 34 -1.65 -4.32 -0.39
C GLU A 34 -0.55 -5.32 -0.74
N TRP A 35 0.70 -4.99 -0.44
CA TRP A 35 1.86 -5.86 -0.61
C TRP A 35 3.01 -5.45 0.32
N ASP A 36 3.92 -6.38 0.54
CA ASP A 36 5.14 -6.19 1.34
C ASP A 36 6.24 -7.05 0.73
N ARG A 37 7.25 -6.42 0.14
CA ARG A 37 8.32 -7.12 -0.60
C ARG A 37 9.65 -6.40 -0.41
N PRO A 38 10.76 -7.15 -0.24
CA PRO A 38 12.07 -6.56 -0.24
C PRO A 38 12.40 -6.03 -1.65
N LEU A 39 12.87 -4.79 -1.72
CA LEU A 39 13.35 -4.14 -2.93
C LEU A 39 14.80 -3.69 -2.70
N GLY A 40 15.66 -3.86 -3.71
CA GLY A 40 17.08 -3.51 -3.64
C GLY A 40 18.02 -4.71 -3.57
N ASN A 41 19.31 -4.42 -3.36
CA ASN A 41 20.40 -5.39 -3.27
C ASN A 41 20.95 -5.49 -1.84
N ALA A 42 21.89 -6.40 -1.58
CA ALA A 42 22.51 -6.59 -0.27
C ALA A 42 23.40 -5.39 0.12
N GLY A 43 22.88 -4.44 0.90
CA GLY A 43 23.59 -3.24 1.35
C GLY A 43 22.63 -2.22 1.94
N GLU A 44 23.12 -1.07 2.42
CA GLU A 44 22.23 0.01 2.81
C GLU A 44 21.58 0.61 1.55
N ASN A 45 20.25 0.66 1.56
CA ASN A 45 19.48 1.26 0.48
C ASN A 45 18.59 2.33 1.08
N THR A 46 18.76 3.56 0.63
CA THR A 46 17.89 4.68 1.04
C THR A 46 16.91 4.98 -0.09
N LEU A 47 15.62 4.79 0.18
CA LEU A 47 14.57 5.22 -0.75
C LEU A 47 14.47 6.75 -0.72
N ASN A 48 14.79 7.38 -1.86
CA ASN A 48 14.82 8.83 -1.97
C ASN A 48 13.49 9.39 -2.48
N ARG A 49 12.85 8.68 -3.42
CA ARG A 49 11.68 9.16 -4.14
C ARG A 49 10.74 8.01 -4.50
N MET A 50 9.43 8.28 -4.44
CA MET A 50 8.37 7.42 -4.95
C MET A 50 7.34 8.26 -5.69
N ARG A 51 6.91 7.80 -6.86
CA ARG A 51 5.90 8.45 -7.71
C ARG A 51 4.90 7.42 -8.22
N PRO A 52 3.60 7.54 -7.91
CA PRO A 52 2.58 6.70 -8.53
C PRO A 52 2.43 7.04 -10.03
N THR A 53 2.14 6.03 -10.83
CA THR A 53 1.86 6.14 -12.26
C THR A 53 0.35 6.11 -12.54
N THR A 54 -0.06 6.56 -13.73
CA THR A 54 -1.49 6.67 -14.10
C THR A 54 -2.19 5.33 -14.30
N ASP A 55 -1.42 4.26 -14.53
CA ASP A 55 -1.89 2.88 -14.64
C ASP A 55 -1.92 2.14 -13.28
N GLY A 56 -1.64 2.85 -12.19
CA GLY A 56 -1.72 2.32 -10.82
C GLY A 56 -0.41 1.71 -10.31
N GLY A 57 0.67 1.75 -11.08
CA GLY A 57 2.01 1.36 -10.66
C GLY A 57 2.78 2.45 -9.90
N TYR A 58 4.09 2.21 -9.72
CA TYR A 58 4.99 3.08 -8.97
C TYR A 58 6.37 3.15 -9.60
N ILE A 59 6.93 4.35 -9.69
CA ILE A 59 8.34 4.59 -9.97
C ILE A 59 9.04 4.91 -8.65
N LEU A 60 10.07 4.13 -8.31
CA LEU A 60 10.87 4.30 -7.10
C LEU A 60 12.30 4.67 -7.50
N GLY A 61 12.86 5.67 -6.83
CA GLY A 61 14.27 6.04 -6.93
C GLY A 61 14.94 5.87 -5.58
N ALA A 62 16.03 5.12 -5.55
CA ALA A 62 16.77 4.81 -4.33
C ALA A 62 18.28 4.87 -4.58
N GLN A 63 19.02 5.06 -3.50
CA GLN A 63 20.45 5.13 -3.48
C GLN A 63 20.99 3.91 -2.73
N THR A 64 22.05 3.29 -3.25
CA THR A 64 22.66 2.07 -2.69
C THR A 64 24.16 2.24 -2.51
N ASP A 65 24.72 1.58 -1.50
CA ASP A 65 26.16 1.55 -1.30
C ASP A 65 26.86 0.79 -2.45
N PRO A 66 27.97 1.33 -2.97
CA PRO A 66 28.75 0.69 -4.02
C PRO A 66 29.44 -0.61 -3.55
N GLU A 67 29.60 -0.81 -2.24
CA GLU A 67 30.23 -2.01 -1.65
C GLU A 67 29.27 -3.22 -1.51
N SER A 68 28.03 -3.10 -1.99
CA SER A 68 26.97 -4.14 -1.95
C SER A 68 27.23 -5.40 -2.82
N GLY A 69 28.47 -5.59 -3.30
CA GLY A 69 28.99 -6.92 -3.65
C GLY A 69 28.55 -7.53 -4.97
N GLY A 70 28.13 -6.73 -5.95
CA GLY A 70 27.95 -7.20 -7.33
C GLY A 70 29.26 -7.17 -8.13
N ASP A 71 29.45 -8.09 -9.06
CA ASP A 71 30.62 -8.18 -9.96
C ASP A 71 30.71 -6.91 -10.85
N VAL A 72 31.41 -5.89 -10.37
CA VAL A 72 31.56 -4.60 -11.09
C VAL A 72 32.70 -4.74 -12.09
N SER A 73 32.37 -4.91 -13.37
CA SER A 73 33.35 -5.11 -14.44
C SER A 73 34.27 -3.92 -14.68
N GLU A 74 33.92 -2.72 -14.22
CA GLU A 74 34.75 -1.52 -14.36
C GLU A 74 34.67 -0.64 -13.09
N LYS A 75 35.81 -0.49 -12.41
CA LYS A 75 35.97 0.42 -11.28
C LYS A 75 35.88 1.85 -11.80
N ALA A 76 34.80 2.57 -11.51
CA ALA A 76 34.68 3.98 -11.84
C ALA A 76 35.81 4.78 -11.14
N TYR A 77 36.53 5.61 -11.90
CA TYR A 77 37.54 6.50 -11.35
C TYR A 77 36.87 7.63 -10.56
N GLY A 78 36.91 7.52 -9.24
CA GLY A 78 36.32 8.47 -8.29
C GLY A 78 35.59 7.73 -7.18
N VAL A 79 35.70 8.21 -5.94
CA VAL A 79 34.90 7.70 -4.81
C VAL A 79 33.47 8.18 -5.04
N ILE A 80 32.70 7.45 -5.85
CA ILE A 80 31.25 7.58 -5.80
C ILE A 80 30.82 6.86 -4.54
N GLU A 81 30.48 7.64 -3.51
CA GLU A 81 30.03 7.13 -2.21
C GLU A 81 28.73 6.33 -2.34
N TYR A 82 27.96 6.56 -3.43
CA TYR A 82 26.69 5.91 -3.66
C TYR A 82 26.36 5.70 -5.16
N TRP A 83 25.56 4.66 -5.45
CA TRP A 83 24.93 4.44 -6.76
C TRP A 83 23.44 4.72 -6.69
N ASP A 84 22.90 5.46 -7.67
CA ASP A 84 21.47 5.68 -7.81
C ASP A 84 20.84 4.61 -8.71
N TRP A 85 19.70 4.07 -8.30
CA TRP A 85 18.91 3.14 -9.10
C TRP A 85 17.42 3.52 -9.13
N VAL A 86 16.77 3.15 -10.22
CA VAL A 86 15.34 3.41 -10.48
C VAL A 86 14.66 2.07 -10.78
N VAL A 87 13.47 1.86 -10.20
CA VAL A 87 12.62 0.71 -10.51
C VAL A 87 11.21 1.18 -10.78
N GLU A 88 10.58 0.53 -11.76
CA GLU A 88 9.16 0.63 -12.03
C GLU A 88 8.48 -0.63 -11.48
N LEU A 89 7.33 -0.45 -10.84
CA LEU A 89 6.51 -1.51 -10.29
C LEU A 89 5.10 -1.39 -10.86
N ASP A 90 4.45 -2.53 -11.10
CA ASP A 90 3.03 -2.59 -11.36
C ASP A 90 2.19 -2.29 -10.10
N ALA A 91 0.87 -2.24 -10.26
CA ALA A 91 -0.08 -1.98 -9.17
C ALA A 91 -0.05 -3.04 -8.05
N GLN A 92 0.61 -4.19 -8.27
CA GLN A 92 0.78 -5.26 -7.30
C GLN A 92 2.20 -5.31 -6.72
N GLY A 93 3.04 -4.29 -6.97
CA GLY A 93 4.39 -4.19 -6.46
C GLY A 93 5.36 -5.19 -7.12
N LYS A 94 5.17 -5.52 -8.39
CA LYS A 94 6.06 -6.39 -9.19
C LYS A 94 6.82 -5.56 -10.23
N LYS A 95 8.11 -5.88 -10.42
CA LYS A 95 8.92 -5.35 -11.53
C LYS A 95 8.41 -5.81 -12.89
#